data_AF-A0A529GLB3-F1
#
_entry.id   AF-A0A529GLB3-F1
#
_cell.length_a   1.000
_cell.length_b   1.000
_cell.length_c   1.000
_cell.angle_alpha   90.00
_cell.angle_beta   90.00
_cell.angle_gamma   90.00
#
_symmetry.space_group_name_H-M   'P 1'
#
loop_
_entity.id
_entity.type
_entity.pdbx_description
1 polymer ?
#
loop_
_entity_poly.entity_id
_entity_poly.type
_entity_poly.pdbx_seq_one_letter_code
_entity_poly.pdbx_strand_id
1 'polypeptide(L)' 'MDNEFPNFAALKAAKTENIDFRIVVRRGGRTGSAIVMAPHGGKIEPRTSLITETIAGRDLDMYCFEGLMPESNRELHITS' A
#
# COMPACT_ATOMS: atom_id res chain seq x y z
N MET A 1 -16.37 9.39 13.17
CA MET A 1 -16.74 8.58 11.97
C MET A 1 -16.10 9.32 10.82
N ASP A 2 -14.78 9.14 10.70
CA ASP A 2 -13.92 10.18 10.16
C ASP A 2 -13.53 9.81 8.73
N ASN A 3 -13.94 10.65 7.78
CA ASN A 3 -13.64 10.68 6.35
C ASN A 3 -12.67 9.60 5.82
N GLU A 4 -13.17 8.40 5.55
CA GLU A 4 -12.49 7.45 4.66
C GLU A 4 -12.89 7.75 3.21
N PHE A 5 -11.95 7.62 2.28
CA PHE A 5 -12.26 7.72 0.86
C PHE A 5 -13.14 6.53 0.44
N PRO A 6 -14.22 6.74 -0.35
CA PRO A 6 -15.12 5.65 -0.75
C PRO A 6 -14.48 4.66 -1.73
N ASN A 7 -13.39 5.03 -2.38
CA ASN A 7 -12.64 4.23 -3.32
C ASN A 7 -11.30 4.91 -3.66
N PHE A 8 -10.43 4.18 -4.37
CA PHE A 8 -9.13 4.68 -4.78
C PHE A 8 -9.21 5.89 -5.73
N ALA A 9 -10.25 5.99 -6.58
CA ALA A 9 -10.39 7.13 -7.49
C ALA A 9 -10.62 8.45 -6.73
N ALA A 10 -11.45 8.41 -5.68
CA ALA A 10 -11.67 9.55 -4.80
C ALA A 10 -10.39 9.94 -4.03
N LEU A 11 -9.66 8.95 -3.50
CA LEU A 11 -8.37 9.19 -2.84
C LEU A 11 -7.36 9.83 -3.79
N LYS A 12 -7.19 9.26 -4.99
CA LYS A 12 -6.25 9.75 -6.01
C LYS A 12 -6.59 11.15 -6.51
N ALA A 13 -7.86 11.55 -6.48
CA ALA A 13 -8.27 12.91 -6.83
C ALA A 13 -7.93 13.94 -5.72
N ALA A 14 -7.85 13.50 -4.46
CA ALA A 14 -7.64 14.37 -3.31
C ALA A 14 -6.20 14.37 -2.74
N LYS A 15 -5.39 13.36 -3.10
CA LYS A 15 -4.03 13.14 -2.58
C LYS A 15 -3.02 13.06 -3.72
N THR A 16 -1.77 13.42 -3.43
CA THR A 16 -0.69 13.46 -4.42
C THR A 16 0.19 12.22 -4.33
N GLU A 17 0.31 11.49 -5.44
CA GLU A 17 1.21 10.33 -5.54
C GLU A 17 2.68 10.76 -5.39
N ASN A 18 3.47 9.95 -4.70
CA ASN A 18 4.84 10.19 -4.24
C ASN A 18 5.02 11.33 -3.23
N ILE A 19 3.92 11.92 -2.73
CA ILE A 19 3.94 12.87 -1.60
C ILE A 19 3.12 12.32 -0.43
N ASP A 20 1.84 12.01 -0.67
CA ASP A 20 0.91 11.55 0.36
C ASP A 20 0.82 10.03 0.39
N PHE A 21 0.87 9.40 -0.78
CA PHE A 21 0.89 7.95 -0.94
C PHE A 21 1.83 7.54 -2.07
N ARG A 22 2.18 6.25 -2.15
CA ARG A 22 2.77 5.66 -3.36
C ARG A 22 2.31 4.24 -3.58
N ILE A 23 2.41 3.77 -4.82
CA ILE A 23 2.21 2.37 -5.17
C ILE A 23 3.58 1.75 -5.45
N VAL A 24 3.90 0.67 -4.75
CA VAL A 24 5.11 -0.11 -4.94
C VAL A 24 4.73 -1.45 -5.54
N VAL A 25 5.25 -1.74 -6.74
CA VAL A 25 5.08 -3.02 -7.42
C VAL A 25 6.45 -3.59 -7.70
N ARG A 26 6.65 -4.88 -7.39
CA ARG A 26 7.86 -5.61 -7.73
C ARG A 26 7.49 -6.98 -8.27
N ARG A 27 8.08 -7.37 -9.40
CA ARG A 27 8.02 -8.75 -9.89
C ARG A 27 9.04 -9.63 -9.16
N GLY A 28 8.62 -10.84 -8.79
CA GLY A 28 9.51 -11.85 -8.23
C GLY A 28 10.29 -12.61 -9.31
N GLY A 29 11.25 -13.45 -8.90
CA GLY A 29 11.93 -14.39 -9.79
C GLY A 29 11.07 -15.62 -10.15
N ARG A 30 9.99 -15.87 -9.42
CA ARG A 30 9.03 -16.97 -9.60
C ARG A 30 7.60 -16.44 -9.76
N THR A 31 7.43 -15.47 -10.66
CA THR A 31 6.17 -14.76 -10.94
C THR A 31 5.01 -15.70 -11.28
N GLY A 32 3.78 -15.28 -10.96
CA GLY A 32 2.56 -15.95 -11.43
C GLY A 32 2.07 -17.15 -10.60
N SER A 33 2.75 -17.47 -9.49
CA SER A 33 2.32 -18.50 -8.53
C SER A 33 1.50 -17.91 -7.38
N ALA A 34 2.01 -16.84 -6.77
CA ALA A 34 1.36 -16.07 -5.72
C ALA A 34 1.92 -14.64 -5.67
N ILE A 35 1.16 -13.74 -5.06
CA ILE A 35 1.55 -12.36 -4.76
C ILE A 35 1.40 -12.12 -3.26
N VAL A 36 2.33 -11.38 -2.67
CA VAL A 36 2.18 -10.84 -1.31
C VAL A 36 1.78 -9.39 -1.42
N MET A 37 0.72 -8.97 -0.72
CA MET A 37 0.22 -7.61 -0.83
C MET A 37 -0.10 -6.98 0.51
N ALA A 38 0.12 -5.67 0.61
CA ALA A 38 -0.40 -4.82 1.66
C ALA A 38 -1.19 -3.65 1.02
N PRO A 39 -2.53 -3.72 0.97
CA PRO A 39 -3.34 -2.56 0.57
C PRO A 39 -3.21 -1.40 1.56
N HIS A 40 -2.75 -1.67 2.79
CA HIS A 40 -2.56 -0.68 3.86
C HIS A 40 -1.08 -0.57 4.30
N GLY A 41 -0.19 -0.41 3.33
CA GLY A 41 1.25 -0.27 3.51
C GLY A 41 1.71 1.06 4.13
N GLY A 42 3.01 1.15 4.37
CA GLY A 42 3.68 2.34 4.88
C GLY A 42 3.20 2.69 6.30
N LYS A 43 2.67 3.89 6.45
CA LYS A 43 2.16 4.41 7.73
C LYS A 43 0.65 4.22 7.92
N ILE A 44 -0.06 3.57 6.99
CA ILE A 44 -1.52 3.29 7.10
C ILE A 44 -1.74 2.26 8.20
N GLU A 45 -1.24 1.04 8.00
CA GLU A 45 -1.06 0.02 9.04
C GLU A 45 0.44 -0.22 9.23
N PRO A 46 1.05 0.34 10.30
CA PRO A 46 2.49 0.31 10.44
C PRO A 46 3.08 -1.10 10.35
N ARG A 47 4.20 -1.22 9.62
CA ARG A 47 5.01 -2.44 9.39
C ARG A 47 4.47 -3.42 8.34
N THR A 48 3.27 -3.26 7.81
CA THR A 48 2.73 -4.18 6.78
C THR A 48 3.62 -4.20 5.54
N SER A 49 4.11 -3.06 5.06
CA SER A 49 5.08 -3.02 3.94
C SER A 49 6.34 -3.83 4.19
N LEU A 50 6.94 -3.70 5.39
CA LEU A 50 8.14 -4.44 5.76
C LEU A 50 7.87 -5.95 5.76
N ILE A 51 6.72 -6.35 6.32
CA ILE A 51 6.31 -7.76 6.35
C ILE A 51 6.04 -8.27 4.92
N THR A 52 5.35 -7.49 4.07
CA THR A 52 5.11 -7.83 2.67
C THR A 52 6.41 -8.02 1.91
N GLU A 53 7.35 -7.10 2.03
CA GLU A 53 8.66 -7.20 1.38
C GLU A 53 9.44 -8.42 1.87
N THR A 54 9.44 -8.66 3.19
CA THR A 54 10.13 -9.79 3.81
C THR A 54 9.57 -11.13 3.35
N ILE A 55 8.24 -11.29 3.31
CA ILE A 55 7.59 -12.53 2.88
C ILE A 55 7.75 -12.73 1.37
N ALA A 56 7.59 -11.66 0.58
CA ALA A 56 7.72 -11.78 -0.87
C ALA A 56 9.15 -12.16 -1.28
N GLY A 57 10.14 -11.72 -0.50
CA GLY A 57 11.55 -11.98 -0.76
C GLY A 57 11.93 -11.59 -2.18
N ARG A 58 12.75 -12.41 -2.84
CA ARG A 58 13.06 -12.23 -4.27
C ARG A 58 12.18 -13.05 -5.20
N ASP A 59 11.34 -13.93 -4.66
CA ASP A 59 10.68 -14.98 -5.43
C ASP A 59 9.26 -14.61 -5.84
N LEU A 60 8.50 -14.01 -4.93
CA LEU A 60 7.09 -13.69 -5.16
C LEU A 60 6.93 -12.27 -5.69
N ASP A 61 5.85 -12.08 -6.44
CA ASP A 61 5.36 -10.76 -6.80
C ASP A 61 4.92 -10.03 -5.53
N MET A 62 5.02 -8.70 -5.55
CA MET A 62 4.70 -7.84 -4.43
C MET A 62 3.92 -6.61 -4.87
N TYR A 63 2.94 -6.24 -4.05
CA TYR A 63 2.20 -4.98 -4.14
C TYR A 63 2.07 -4.31 -2.78
N CYS A 64 2.43 -3.03 -2.67
CA CYS A 64 2.08 -2.20 -1.51
C CYS A 64 1.46 -0.89 -1.98
N PHE A 65 0.35 -0.51 -1.34
CA PHE A 65 -0.12 0.89 -1.34
C PHE A 65 0.32 1.51 -0.03
N GLU A 66 1.20 2.50 -0.08
CA GLU A 66 1.87 3.02 1.12
C GLU A 66 1.48 4.45 1.43
N GLY A 67 1.05 4.70 2.66
CA GLY A 67 0.90 6.05 3.20
C GLY A 67 2.26 6.65 3.56
N LEU A 68 2.52 7.85 3.08
CA LEU A 68 3.80 8.58 3.23
C LEU A 68 3.69 9.79 4.16
N MET A 69 2.47 10.28 4.42
CA MET A 69 2.20 11.51 5.16
C MET A 69 2.89 11.50 6.54
N PRO A 70 3.30 12.66 7.08
CA PRO A 70 3.92 12.72 8.40
C PRO A 70 3.02 12.17 9.51
N GLU A 71 1.71 12.39 9.39
CA GLU A 71 0.67 11.97 10.34
C GLU A 71 -0.63 11.60 9.62
N SER A 72 -1.64 11.14 10.36
CA SER A 72 -3.02 10.91 9.86
C SER A 72 -3.19 9.97 8.66
N ASN A 73 -2.22 9.09 8.39
CA ASN A 73 -2.28 8.12 7.28
C ASN A 73 -3.47 7.14 7.34
N ARG A 74 -4.16 7.03 8.47
CA ARG A 74 -5.39 6.24 8.58
C ARG A 74 -6.49 6.75 7.63
N GLU A 75 -6.48 8.03 7.23
CA GLU A 75 -7.43 8.54 6.23
C GLU A 75 -7.25 7.89 4.84
N LEU A 76 -6.07 7.33 4.57
CA LEU A 76 -5.78 6.63 3.31
C LEU A 76 -6.26 5.17 3.33
N HIS A 77 -6.81 4.70 4.45
CA HIS A 77 -7.40 3.37 4.56
C HIS A 77 -8.68 3.30 3.72
N ILE A 78 -8.73 2.34 2.80
CA ILE A 78 -9.91 1.98 2.03
C ILE A 78 -10.14 0.51 2.31
N THR A 79 -11.28 0.14 2.89
CA THR A 79 -11.58 -1.26 3.20
C THR A 79 -11.41 -2.17 1.98
N SER A 80 -10.91 -3.38 2.21
CA SER A 80 -10.81 -4.46 1.22
C SER A 80 -12.16 -4.85 0.63
#